data_AF-I6ZKY1-F1
#
_entry.id   AF-I6ZKY1-F1
#
_cell.length_a   1.000
_cell.length_b   1.000
_cell.length_c   1.000
_cell.angle_alpha   90.00
_cell.angle_beta   90.00
_cell.angle_gamma   90.00
#
_symmetry.space_group_name_H-M   'P 1'
#
loop_
_entity.id
_entity.type
_entity.pdbx_description
1 polymer ?
#
loop_
_entity_poly.entity_id
_entity_poly.type
_entity_poly.pdbx_seq_one_letter_code
_entity_poly.pdbx_strand_id
1 'polypeptide(L)'
;MSIRLTIRYRTDSIEAIAMMTDTLESLKLRIQEITGVPVDSQVLLFNDRILSDNNKELKELGIENDCTLHLKKKMEVKSEGKKPDFTASMMKNPLVKNFLKNPDAMRSIVEMFPGLKEEMNSNPELRMVMNSSNLQDELEMFSMNPEYMNTQLKNLDITMSKLENIPGGLNMISSMIKDVQDPLSSALKEGMGRGYRVKEGRKIDKPINEAIPGVCKEESQLVKYKDKLAELKQIGFSDTRRNFMALMACNGDLEGSIMYLQELDRKSSPTQRAK
;
A
#
# COMPACT_ATOMS: atom_id res chain seq x y z
N MET A 1 14.57 11.41 37.82
CA MET A 1 13.20 11.89 38.09
C MET A 1 12.29 11.27 37.05
N SER A 2 11.22 10.59 37.47
CA SER A 2 10.19 10.07 36.55
C SER A 2 9.23 11.19 36.17
N ILE A 3 8.83 11.18 34.91
CA ILE A 3 7.89 12.12 34.31
C ILE A 3 6.66 11.39 33.81
N ARG A 4 5.50 12.04 33.96
CA ARG A 4 4.23 11.58 33.39
C ARG A 4 3.98 12.29 32.07
N LEU A 5 3.59 11.52 31.07
CA LEU A 5 3.35 11.99 29.71
C LEU A 5 1.98 11.49 29.25
N THR A 6 1.25 12.34 28.53
CA THR A 6 0.00 11.96 27.89
C THR A 6 0.23 11.78 26.40
N ILE A 7 0.03 10.58 25.87
CA ILE A 7 0.14 10.27 24.44
C ILE A 7 -1.26 10.21 23.85
N ARG A 8 -1.56 11.08 22.90
CA ARG A 8 -2.80 11.06 22.12
C ARG A 8 -2.59 10.26 20.85
N TYR A 9 -3.37 9.19 20.68
CA TYR A 9 -3.37 8.36 19.47
C TYR A 9 -4.81 8.17 18.98
N ARG A 10 -5.11 8.67 17.77
CA ARG A 10 -6.47 8.65 17.19
C ARG A 10 -7.50 9.27 18.15
N THR A 11 -8.33 8.44 18.78
CA THR A 11 -9.37 8.83 19.75
C THR A 11 -8.96 8.61 21.20
N ASP A 12 -7.84 7.93 21.43
CA ASP A 12 -7.43 7.44 22.74
C ASP A 12 -6.35 8.33 23.33
N SER A 13 -6.37 8.50 24.65
CA SER A 13 -5.35 9.22 25.41
C SER A 13 -4.74 8.24 26.41
N ILE A 14 -3.43 8.03 26.30
CA ILE A 14 -2.69 7.01 27.04
C ILE A 14 -1.69 7.73 27.94
N GLU A 15 -1.69 7.39 29.22
CA GLU A 15 -0.68 7.89 30.14
C GLU A 15 0.55 6.98 30.11
N ALA A 16 1.72 7.56 29.90
CA ALA A 16 3.00 6.87 29.97
C ALA A 16 3.89 7.51 31.02
N ILE A 17 4.62 6.66 31.74
CA ILE A 17 5.64 7.09 32.70
C ILE A 17 7.00 6.84 32.04
N ALA A 18 7.85 7.86 31.99
CA ALA A 18 9.21 7.81 31.44
C ALA A 18 10.20 8.49 32.40
N MET A 19 11.50 8.36 32.20
CA MET A 19 12.51 9.14 32.92
C MET A 19 12.99 10.32 32.09
N MET A 20 13.36 11.45 32.70
CA MET A 20 13.90 12.60 31.97
C MET A 20 15.18 12.29 31.16
N THR A 21 15.94 11.29 31.63
CA THR A 21 17.18 10.80 31.03
C THR A 21 16.95 9.71 29.98
N ASP A 22 15.70 9.27 29.78
CA ASP A 22 15.41 8.28 28.75
C ASP A 22 15.56 8.91 27.36
N THR A 23 15.93 8.08 26.38
CA THR A 23 15.99 8.51 24.98
C THR A 23 14.62 8.43 24.32
N LEU A 24 14.47 9.14 23.21
CA LEU A 24 13.27 9.05 22.37
C LEU A 24 12.99 7.62 21.90
N GLU A 25 14.02 6.83 21.63
CA GLU A 25 13.90 5.42 21.24
C GLU A 25 13.25 4.57 22.35
N SER A 26 13.70 4.72 23.59
CA SER A 26 13.11 4.02 24.74
C SER A 26 11.63 4.39 24.93
N LEU A 27 11.27 5.66 24.71
CA LEU A 27 9.87 6.10 24.75
C LEU A 27 9.04 5.47 23.62
N LYS A 28 9.57 5.42 22.39
CA LYS A 28 8.89 4.77 21.24
C LYS A 28 8.66 3.27 21.47
N LEU A 29 9.62 2.57 22.07
CA LEU A 29 9.47 1.17 22.46
C LEU A 29 8.35 0.99 23.48
N ARG A 30 8.31 1.83 24.53
CA ARG A 30 7.21 1.77 25.52
C ARG A 30 5.85 2.05 24.86
N ILE A 31 5.80 3.01 23.95
CA ILE A 31 4.59 3.32 23.17
C ILE A 31 4.18 2.14 22.29
N GLN A 32 5.13 1.40 21.70
CA GLN A 32 4.85 0.21 20.90
C GLN A 32 4.18 -0.88 21.75
N GLU A 33 4.66 -1.11 22.96
CA GLU A 33 4.09 -2.11 23.87
C GLU A 33 2.63 -1.79 24.23
N ILE A 34 2.31 -0.50 24.40
CA ILE A 34 0.95 -0.08 24.80
C ILE A 34 0.01 0.02 23.59
N THR A 35 0.46 0.57 22.47
CA THR A 35 -0.38 0.88 21.29
C THR A 35 -0.36 -0.21 20.21
N GLY A 36 0.62 -1.11 20.25
CA GLY A 36 0.88 -2.10 19.20
C GLY A 36 1.38 -1.50 17.88
N VAL A 37 1.74 -0.21 17.84
CA VAL A 37 2.31 0.44 16.63
C VAL A 37 3.83 0.20 16.62
N PRO A 38 4.41 -0.38 15.55
CA PRO A 38 5.85 -0.64 15.49
C PRO A 38 6.65 0.68 15.46
N VAL A 39 7.81 0.73 16.12
CA VAL A 39 8.69 1.92 16.24
C VAL A 39 8.89 2.63 14.89
N ASP A 40 9.13 1.89 13.81
CA ASP A 40 9.40 2.44 12.46
C ASP A 40 8.20 3.20 11.87
N SER A 41 6.99 2.82 12.26
CA SER A 41 5.75 3.48 11.85
C SER A 41 5.30 4.57 12.83
N GLN A 42 6.00 4.77 13.94
CA GLN A 42 5.64 5.80 14.93
C GLN A 42 6.20 7.15 14.54
N VAL A 43 5.31 8.14 14.42
CA VAL A 43 5.67 9.55 14.28
C VAL A 43 5.19 10.26 15.54
N LEU A 44 6.12 10.68 16.37
CA LEU A 44 5.83 11.46 17.58
C LEU A 44 5.92 12.94 17.26
N LEU A 45 4.88 13.69 17.64
CA LEU A 45 4.83 15.13 17.49
C LEU A 45 4.71 15.78 18.87
N PHE A 46 5.53 16.81 19.09
CA PHE A 46 5.55 17.61 20.29
C PHE A 46 5.65 19.09 19.91
N ASN A 47 4.72 19.94 20.38
CA ASN A 47 4.66 21.37 20.01
C ASN A 47 4.78 21.60 18.50
N ASP A 48 4.02 20.85 17.70
CA ASP A 48 4.04 20.86 16.23
C ASP A 48 5.37 20.48 15.56
N ARG A 49 6.34 19.97 16.33
CA ARG A 49 7.62 19.46 15.82
C ARG A 49 7.61 17.94 15.79
N ILE A 50 8.10 17.36 14.70
CA ILE A 50 8.30 15.91 14.59
C ILE A 50 9.59 15.55 15.32
N LEU A 51 9.48 14.61 16.25
CA LEU A 51 10.62 14.05 16.97
C LEU A 51 11.24 12.92 16.15
N SER A 52 12.27 13.27 15.37
CA SER A 52 13.03 12.31 14.55
C SER A 52 14.33 11.84 15.21
N ASP A 53 14.79 12.54 16.26
CA ASP A 53 16.09 12.31 16.88
C ASP A 53 16.02 11.20 17.93
N ASN A 54 16.25 9.95 17.51
CA ASN A 54 16.16 8.77 18.39
C ASN A 54 17.17 8.79 19.57
N ASN A 55 18.32 9.47 19.39
CA ASN A 55 19.40 9.52 20.38
C ASN A 55 19.31 10.69 21.36
N LYS A 56 18.35 11.60 21.21
CA LYS A 56 18.19 12.72 22.16
C LYS A 56 17.40 12.29 23.38
N GLU A 57 17.80 12.83 24.52
CA GLU A 57 17.08 12.65 25.79
C GLU A 57 15.76 13.43 25.78
N LEU A 58 14.76 12.94 26.51
CA LEU A 58 13.47 13.61 26.64
C LEU A 58 13.63 15.05 27.16
N LYS A 59 14.56 15.28 28.09
CA LYS A 59 14.88 16.62 28.60
C LYS A 59 15.39 17.58 27.51
N GLU A 60 16.21 17.10 26.58
CA GLU A 60 16.75 17.93 25.49
C GLU A 60 15.71 18.25 24.42
N LEU A 61 14.71 17.39 24.27
CA LEU A 61 13.56 17.60 23.38
C LEU A 61 12.53 18.57 23.96
N GLY A 62 12.77 19.10 25.16
CA GLY A 62 11.86 20.00 25.88
C GLY A 62 10.64 19.28 26.44
N ILE A 63 10.72 17.96 26.61
CA ILE A 63 9.63 17.14 27.15
C ILE A 63 9.73 17.17 28.68
N GLU A 64 8.76 17.84 29.30
CA GLU A 64 8.67 17.99 30.75
C GLU A 64 7.52 17.16 31.35
N ASN A 65 7.31 17.30 32.65
CA ASN A 65 6.19 16.70 33.36
C ASN A 65 4.83 17.16 32.79
N ASP A 66 3.90 16.22 32.68
CA ASP A 66 2.53 16.42 32.21
C ASP A 66 2.43 16.94 30.75
N CYS A 67 3.46 16.71 29.95
CA CYS A 67 3.46 17.03 28.52
C CYS A 67 2.52 16.12 27.71
N THR A 68 1.94 16.68 26.66
CA THR A 68 1.10 15.94 25.71
C THR A 68 1.86 15.70 24.39
N LEU A 69 1.99 14.44 24.01
CA LEU A 69 2.59 13.99 22.76
C LEU A 69 1.51 13.48 21.82
N HIS A 70 1.59 13.84 20.54
CA HIS A 70 0.69 13.33 19.52
C HIS A 70 1.38 12.20 18.75
N LEU A 71 0.84 10.99 18.85
CA LEU A 71 1.30 9.85 18.08
C LEU A 71 0.51 9.77 16.76
N LYS A 72 1.22 9.79 15.64
CA LYS A 72 0.69 9.44 14.32
C LYS A 72 1.32 8.13 13.86
N LYS A 73 0.48 7.24 13.33
CA LYS A 73 0.96 6.05 12.60
C LYS A 73 1.27 6.48 11.18
N LYS A 74 2.54 6.47 10.79
CA LYS A 74 2.92 6.50 9.39
C LYS A 74 2.29 5.27 8.76
N MET A 75 1.31 5.48 7.89
CA MET A 75 0.89 4.43 6.99
C MET A 75 2.04 4.25 6.02
N GLU A 76 3.01 3.40 6.39
CA GLU A 76 3.70 2.67 5.35
C GLU A 76 2.58 1.87 4.69
N VAL A 77 2.14 2.36 3.54
CA VAL A 77 1.61 1.48 2.52
C VAL A 77 2.70 0.44 2.40
N LYS A 78 2.54 -0.69 3.10
CA LYS A 78 3.10 -1.95 2.66
C LYS A 78 2.50 -2.10 1.28
N SER A 79 3.16 -1.49 0.32
CA SER A 79 3.14 -1.92 -1.05
C SER A 79 3.67 -3.34 -0.93
N GLU A 80 2.77 -4.27 -0.65
CA GLU A 80 2.83 -5.63 -1.15
C GLU A 80 2.85 -5.51 -2.68
N GLY A 81 3.99 -5.03 -3.17
CA GLY A 81 4.13 -4.28 -4.42
C GLY A 81 5.54 -3.73 -4.60
N LYS A 82 6.35 -3.62 -3.54
CA LYS A 82 7.70 -4.19 -3.65
C LYS A 82 7.52 -5.70 -3.53
N LYS A 83 7.03 -6.32 -4.61
CA LYS A 83 7.48 -7.69 -4.91
C LYS A 83 9.00 -7.61 -4.71
N PRO A 84 9.66 -8.51 -3.95
CA PRO A 84 11.09 -8.68 -4.14
C PRO A 84 11.22 -8.80 -5.64
N ASP A 85 11.81 -7.80 -6.30
CA ASP A 85 11.67 -7.60 -7.73
C ASP A 85 12.09 -8.93 -8.34
N PHE A 86 11.08 -9.74 -8.70
CA PHE A 86 11.31 -11.18 -8.86
C PHE A 86 12.15 -11.32 -10.11
N THR A 87 11.85 -10.47 -11.09
CA THR A 87 12.69 -10.04 -12.19
C THR A 87 14.10 -9.62 -11.76
N ALA A 88 14.34 -8.67 -10.84
CA ALA A 88 15.71 -8.34 -10.42
C ALA A 88 16.44 -9.47 -9.67
N SER A 89 15.72 -10.29 -8.90
CA SER A 89 16.28 -11.44 -8.16
C SER A 89 16.59 -12.60 -9.11
N MET A 90 15.74 -12.81 -10.11
CA MET A 90 15.91 -13.78 -11.18
C MET A 90 17.04 -13.37 -12.12
N MET A 91 17.14 -12.08 -12.47
CA MET A 91 18.23 -11.53 -13.29
C MET A 91 19.57 -11.51 -12.54
N LYS A 92 19.57 -11.55 -11.21
CA LYS A 92 20.76 -11.77 -10.38
C LYS A 92 21.22 -13.23 -10.37
N ASN A 93 20.36 -14.19 -10.76
CA ASN A 93 20.71 -15.60 -10.76
C ASN A 93 21.71 -15.91 -11.89
N PRO A 94 22.88 -16.51 -11.60
CA PRO A 94 23.90 -16.81 -12.59
C PRO A 94 23.40 -17.72 -13.74
N LEU A 95 22.43 -18.60 -13.49
CA LEU A 95 21.82 -19.42 -14.54
C LEU A 95 21.03 -18.58 -15.55
N VAL A 96 20.27 -17.60 -15.06
CA VAL A 96 19.49 -16.69 -15.90
C VAL A 96 20.42 -15.74 -16.65
N LYS A 97 21.49 -15.28 -16.01
CA LYS A 97 22.53 -14.48 -16.67
C LYS A 97 23.19 -15.25 -17.82
N ASN A 98 23.56 -16.50 -17.60
CA ASN A 98 24.16 -17.32 -18.66
C ASN A 98 23.17 -17.62 -19.79
N PHE A 99 21.88 -17.75 -19.48
CA PHE A 99 20.84 -17.90 -20.49
C PHE A 99 20.66 -16.61 -21.30
N LEU A 100 20.65 -15.44 -20.65
CA LEU A 100 20.56 -14.13 -21.34
C LEU A 100 21.79 -13.83 -22.20
N LYS A 101 22.97 -14.27 -21.77
CA LYS A 101 24.24 -14.12 -22.50
C LYS A 101 24.38 -15.09 -23.68
N ASN A 102 23.51 -16.11 -23.79
CA ASN A 102 23.60 -17.09 -24.85
C ASN A 102 22.79 -16.63 -26.07
N PRO A 103 23.44 -16.32 -27.22
CA PRO A 103 22.76 -15.82 -28.40
C PRO A 103 21.72 -16.81 -28.96
N ASP A 104 21.92 -18.12 -28.76
CA ASP A 104 20.97 -19.13 -29.20
C ASP A 104 19.75 -19.23 -28.27
N ALA A 105 19.93 -18.97 -26.98
CA ALA A 105 18.82 -18.88 -26.02
C ALA A 105 17.97 -17.62 -26.29
N MET A 106 18.61 -16.50 -26.59
CA MET A 106 17.93 -15.26 -27.01
C MET A 106 17.11 -15.46 -28.29
N ARG A 107 17.65 -16.16 -29.29
CA ARG A 107 16.90 -16.54 -30.50
C ARG A 107 15.68 -17.39 -30.15
N SER A 108 15.84 -18.35 -29.23
CA SER A 108 14.72 -19.16 -28.76
C SER A 108 13.63 -18.32 -28.07
N ILE A 109 14.00 -17.31 -27.28
CA ILE A 109 13.03 -16.35 -26.71
C ILE A 109 12.30 -15.58 -27.82
N VAL A 110 13.03 -15.05 -28.81
CA VAL A 110 12.43 -14.32 -29.95
C VAL A 110 11.52 -15.23 -30.78
N GLU A 111 11.83 -16.52 -30.89
CA GLU A 111 10.98 -17.50 -31.56
C GLU A 111 9.73 -17.88 -30.75
N MET A 112 9.85 -17.93 -29.42
CA MET A 112 8.71 -18.20 -28.52
C MET A 112 7.76 -17.01 -28.40
N PHE A 113 8.25 -15.78 -28.58
CA PHE A 113 7.46 -14.54 -28.50
C PHE A 113 7.31 -13.89 -29.87
N PRO A 114 6.27 -14.25 -30.66
CA PRO A 114 6.09 -13.71 -32.02
C PRO A 114 5.95 -12.18 -32.05
N GLY A 115 5.33 -11.57 -31.03
CA GLY A 115 5.24 -10.11 -30.91
C GLY A 115 6.60 -9.43 -30.73
N LEU A 116 7.56 -10.07 -30.04
CA LEU A 116 8.93 -9.54 -29.91
C LEU A 116 9.67 -9.59 -31.25
N LYS A 117 9.44 -10.65 -32.04
CA LYS A 117 10.00 -10.79 -33.39
C LYS A 117 9.44 -9.75 -34.35
N GLU A 118 8.14 -9.47 -34.29
CA GLU A 118 7.50 -8.42 -35.08
C GLU A 118 7.99 -7.03 -34.70
N GLU A 119 8.15 -6.75 -33.41
CA GLU A 119 8.70 -5.49 -32.90
C GLU A 119 10.15 -5.29 -33.35
N MET A 120 10.97 -6.34 -33.29
CA MET A 120 12.37 -6.30 -33.74
C MET A 120 12.50 -6.15 -35.26
N ASN A 121 11.48 -6.53 -36.03
CA ASN A 121 11.42 -6.29 -37.48
C ASN A 121 10.84 -4.91 -37.82
N SER A 122 9.91 -4.42 -37.02
CA SER A 122 9.21 -3.14 -37.23
C SER A 122 10.01 -1.95 -36.70
N ASN A 123 10.89 -2.17 -35.73
CA ASN A 123 11.72 -1.15 -35.11
C ASN A 123 13.21 -1.36 -35.47
N PRO A 124 13.73 -0.64 -36.49
CA PRO A 124 15.11 -0.79 -36.93
C PRO A 124 16.14 -0.40 -35.85
N GLU A 125 15.79 0.55 -34.98
CA GLU A 125 16.62 0.95 -33.83
C GLU A 125 16.71 -0.19 -32.81
N LEU A 126 15.58 -0.81 -32.46
CA LEU A 126 15.57 -1.98 -31.56
C LEU A 126 16.41 -3.13 -32.12
N ARG A 127 16.36 -3.35 -33.44
CA ARG A 127 17.20 -4.35 -34.10
C ARG A 127 18.68 -4.02 -34.05
N MET A 128 19.04 -2.75 -34.27
CA MET A 128 20.43 -2.31 -34.17
C MET A 128 20.95 -2.41 -32.75
N VAL A 129 20.14 -2.00 -31.77
CA VAL A 129 20.44 -2.04 -30.34
C VAL A 129 20.63 -3.48 -29.87
N MET A 130 19.71 -4.40 -30.21
CA MET A 130 19.82 -5.83 -29.87
C MET A 130 21.01 -6.54 -30.54
N ASN A 131 21.44 -6.10 -31.72
CA ASN A 131 22.61 -6.64 -32.42
C ASN A 131 23.87 -5.80 -32.19
N SER A 132 23.79 -4.71 -31.42
CA SER A 132 24.95 -3.88 -31.15
C SER A 132 25.87 -4.66 -30.22
N SER A 133 27.15 -4.74 -30.59
CA SER A 133 28.17 -5.44 -29.80
C SER A 133 28.27 -4.90 -28.37
N ASN A 134 27.94 -3.61 -28.18
CA ASN A 134 28.16 -2.89 -26.93
C ASN A 134 26.95 -2.93 -25.99
N LEU A 135 25.73 -3.23 -26.47
CA LEU A 135 24.57 -3.33 -25.59
C LEU A 135 24.71 -4.45 -24.57
N GLN A 136 25.33 -5.56 -24.96
CA GLN A 136 25.54 -6.68 -24.05
C GLN A 136 26.42 -6.27 -22.88
N ASP A 137 27.51 -5.55 -23.17
CA ASP A 137 28.44 -5.04 -22.16
C ASP A 137 27.79 -3.96 -21.28
N GLU A 138 26.99 -3.07 -21.88
CA GLU A 138 26.30 -2.00 -21.17
C GLU A 138 25.17 -2.52 -20.27
N LEU A 139 24.41 -3.51 -20.75
CA LEU A 139 23.39 -4.22 -19.97
C LEU A 139 24.03 -5.08 -18.87
N GLU A 140 25.19 -5.67 -19.14
CA GLU A 140 25.99 -6.36 -18.13
C GLU A 140 26.43 -5.38 -17.04
N MET A 141 27.01 -4.24 -17.40
CA MET A 141 27.40 -3.19 -16.45
C MET A 141 26.21 -2.72 -15.61
N PHE A 142 25.05 -2.50 -16.23
CA PHE A 142 23.82 -2.13 -15.53
C PHE A 142 23.36 -3.21 -14.53
N SER A 143 23.54 -4.49 -14.86
CA SER A 143 23.11 -5.63 -14.03
C SER A 143 24.11 -6.05 -12.95
N MET A 144 25.41 -5.82 -13.17
CA MET A 144 26.50 -6.26 -12.31
C MET A 144 26.96 -5.16 -11.36
N ASN A 145 26.76 -3.90 -11.73
CA ASN A 145 27.24 -2.75 -10.97
C ASN A 145 26.05 -1.90 -10.49
N PRO A 146 25.59 -2.11 -9.24
CA PRO A 146 24.46 -1.36 -8.70
C PRO A 146 24.76 0.14 -8.58
N GLU A 147 26.02 0.54 -8.37
CA GLU A 147 26.45 1.95 -8.34
C GLU A 147 26.37 2.61 -9.72
N TYR A 148 26.72 1.89 -10.79
CA TYR A 148 26.57 2.36 -12.17
C TYR A 148 25.09 2.60 -12.50
N MET A 149 24.23 1.62 -12.20
CA MET A 149 22.78 1.76 -12.38
C MET A 149 22.22 2.93 -11.59
N ASN A 150 22.55 3.06 -10.30
CA ASN A 150 22.09 4.17 -9.48
C ASN A 150 22.54 5.53 -10.01
N THR A 151 23.75 5.62 -10.58
CA THR A 151 24.26 6.85 -11.19
C THR A 151 23.48 7.19 -12.47
N GLN A 152 23.23 6.20 -13.32
CA GLN A 152 22.43 6.40 -14.53
C GLN A 152 20.97 6.76 -14.21
N LEU A 153 20.38 6.14 -13.19
CA LEU A 153 19.04 6.49 -12.72
C LEU A 153 18.98 7.90 -12.15
N LYS A 154 20.02 8.34 -11.42
CA LYS A 154 20.12 9.73 -10.96
C LYS A 154 20.27 10.70 -12.13
N ASN A 155 21.06 10.37 -13.15
CA ASN A 155 21.18 11.18 -14.35
C ASN A 155 19.86 11.28 -15.10
N LEU A 156 19.15 10.16 -15.24
CA LEU A 156 17.81 10.11 -15.81
C LEU A 156 16.82 10.95 -15.01
N ASP A 157 16.84 10.84 -13.68
CA ASP A 157 16.00 11.64 -12.77
C ASP A 157 16.28 13.15 -12.93
N ILE A 158 17.56 13.54 -13.07
CA ILE A 158 17.93 14.94 -13.37
C ILE A 158 17.40 15.37 -14.74
N THR A 159 17.51 14.53 -15.77
CA THR A 159 16.95 14.85 -17.10
C THR A 159 15.43 14.95 -17.08
N MET A 160 14.75 14.08 -16.32
CA MET A 160 13.30 14.12 -16.13
C MET A 160 12.89 15.37 -15.38
N SER A 161 13.55 15.70 -14.27
CA SER A 161 13.29 16.93 -13.52
C SER A 161 13.51 18.18 -14.37
N LYS A 162 14.51 18.20 -15.26
CA LYS A 162 14.70 19.28 -16.24
C LYS A 162 13.55 19.33 -17.24
N LEU A 163 13.07 18.19 -17.73
CA LEU A 163 11.93 18.11 -18.65
C LEU A 163 10.61 18.53 -17.98
N GLU A 164 10.40 18.19 -16.70
CA GLU A 164 9.23 18.63 -15.93
C GLU A 164 9.17 20.16 -15.79
N ASN A 165 10.33 20.81 -15.68
CA ASN A 165 10.44 22.26 -15.54
C ASN A 165 10.36 23.04 -16.87
N ILE A 166 10.33 22.34 -18.01
CA ILE A 166 10.17 22.99 -19.33
C ILE A 166 8.66 23.05 -19.67
N PRO A 167 8.14 24.20 -20.14
CA PRO A 167 6.75 24.30 -20.58
C PRO A 167 6.48 23.32 -21.74
N GLY A 168 5.53 22.41 -21.54
CA GLY A 168 5.23 21.33 -22.49
C GLY A 168 6.09 20.06 -22.32
N GLY A 169 7.10 20.07 -21.45
CA GLY A 169 7.95 18.90 -21.22
C GLY A 169 7.23 17.73 -20.54
N LEU A 170 6.21 17.99 -19.71
CA LEU A 170 5.31 16.93 -19.20
C LEU A 170 4.51 16.23 -20.31
N ASN A 171 4.11 16.96 -21.36
CA ASN A 171 3.45 16.35 -22.52
C ASN A 171 4.43 15.46 -23.31
N MET A 172 5.70 15.87 -23.38
CA MET A 172 6.79 15.10 -24.00
C MET A 172 7.15 13.85 -23.19
N ILE A 173 7.23 13.95 -21.85
CA ILE A 173 7.39 12.79 -20.96
C ILE A 173 6.20 11.84 -21.13
N SER A 174 4.97 12.39 -21.16
CA SER A 174 3.76 11.60 -21.32
C SER A 174 3.69 10.89 -22.68
N SER A 175 4.17 11.50 -23.76
CA SER A 175 4.24 10.83 -25.07
C SER A 175 5.31 9.74 -25.07
N MET A 176 6.50 10.00 -24.52
CA MET A 176 7.57 8.99 -24.41
C MET A 176 7.15 7.77 -23.59
N ILE A 177 6.50 7.97 -22.44
CA ILE A 177 6.03 6.88 -21.60
C ILE A 177 4.94 6.09 -22.31
N LYS A 178 4.03 6.76 -23.01
CA LYS A 178 2.94 6.10 -23.73
C LYS A 178 3.45 5.25 -24.89
N ASP A 179 4.39 5.78 -25.67
CA ASP A 179 4.96 5.09 -26.83
C ASP A 179 5.79 3.85 -26.43
N VAL A 180 6.35 3.81 -25.22
CA VAL A 180 7.12 2.67 -24.68
C VAL A 180 6.24 1.69 -23.87
N GLN A 181 5.18 2.17 -23.22
CA GLN A 181 4.31 1.36 -22.37
C GLN A 181 3.34 0.49 -23.18
N ASP A 182 2.91 0.93 -24.37
CA ASP A 182 2.00 0.16 -25.23
C ASP A 182 2.59 -1.18 -25.73
N PRO A 183 3.84 -1.28 -26.22
CA PRO A 183 4.43 -2.56 -26.64
C PRO A 183 4.71 -3.52 -25.46
N LEU A 184 5.21 -3.02 -24.33
CA LEU A 184 5.50 -3.86 -23.17
C LEU A 184 4.23 -4.31 -22.45
N SER A 185 3.21 -3.44 -22.35
CA SER A 185 1.92 -3.78 -21.74
C SER A 185 1.13 -4.75 -22.60
N SER A 186 1.20 -4.64 -23.93
CA SER A 186 0.57 -5.58 -24.87
C SER A 186 1.21 -6.97 -24.77
N ALA A 187 2.55 -7.04 -24.76
CA ALA A 187 3.27 -8.31 -24.60
C ALA A 187 3.03 -8.99 -23.23
N LEU A 188 2.94 -8.21 -22.14
CA LEU A 188 2.59 -8.74 -20.81
C LEU A 188 1.13 -9.18 -20.69
N LYS A 189 0.22 -8.51 -21.39
CA LYS A 189 -1.21 -8.85 -21.44
C LYS A 189 -1.46 -10.12 -22.26
N GLU A 190 -0.59 -10.41 -23.22
CA GLU A 190 -0.66 -11.61 -24.07
C GLU A 190 0.01 -12.84 -23.42
N GLY A 191 1.08 -12.64 -22.62
CA GLY A 191 1.80 -13.72 -21.93
C GLY A 191 1.20 -14.20 -20.60
N MET A 192 0.40 -13.38 -19.91
CA MET A 192 -0.33 -13.81 -18.70
C MET A 192 -1.81 -14.04 -19.01
N GLY A 193 -2.15 -15.28 -19.34
CA GLY A 193 -3.53 -15.78 -19.48
C GLY A 193 -4.34 -15.78 -18.18
N ARG A 194 -4.51 -14.61 -17.54
CA ARG A 194 -5.48 -14.38 -16.46
C ARG A 194 -6.13 -12.99 -16.57
N GLY A 195 -7.25 -12.96 -17.28
CA GLY A 195 -8.49 -12.38 -16.74
C GLY A 195 -8.69 -10.86 -16.72
N TYR A 196 -7.74 -10.02 -17.13
CA TYR A 196 -8.00 -8.58 -17.24
C TYR A 196 -8.34 -8.15 -18.68
N ARG A 197 -9.62 -8.25 -19.05
CA ARG A 197 -10.17 -7.51 -20.20
C ARG A 197 -10.21 -6.03 -19.85
N VAL A 198 -9.10 -5.32 -20.08
CA VAL A 198 -9.13 -3.86 -20.16
C VAL A 198 -9.88 -3.51 -21.45
N LYS A 199 -11.10 -2.97 -21.32
CA LYS A 199 -11.83 -2.37 -22.44
C LYS A 199 -11.10 -1.09 -22.82
N GLU A 200 -10.64 -1.03 -24.07
CA GLU A 200 -10.02 0.17 -24.64
C GLU A 200 -10.99 1.36 -24.49
N GLY A 201 -10.51 2.46 -23.92
CA GLY A 201 -11.33 3.63 -23.66
C GLY A 201 -11.76 4.28 -24.97
N ARG A 202 -13.05 4.57 -25.13
CA ARG A 202 -13.54 5.36 -26.27
C ARG A 202 -13.16 6.83 -26.07
N LYS A 203 -12.79 7.53 -27.15
CA LYS A 203 -12.63 8.99 -27.12
C LYS A 203 -13.96 9.61 -26.70
N ILE A 204 -13.89 10.54 -25.74
CA ILE A 204 -15.04 11.27 -25.22
C ILE A 204 -15.12 12.58 -26.00
N ASP A 205 -16.00 12.65 -27.00
CA ASP A 205 -16.11 13.80 -27.88
C ASP A 205 -16.92 14.97 -27.27
N LYS A 206 -17.56 14.75 -26.10
CA LYS A 206 -18.36 15.76 -25.37
C LYS A 206 -18.14 15.64 -23.85
N PRO A 207 -18.11 16.75 -23.09
CA PRO A 207 -17.96 16.70 -21.64
C PRO A 207 -19.09 15.88 -20.99
N ILE A 208 -18.71 14.94 -20.13
CA ILE A 208 -19.63 14.08 -19.41
C ILE A 208 -20.19 14.87 -18.22
N ASN A 209 -21.43 15.34 -18.33
CA ASN A 209 -22.13 16.09 -17.27
C ASN A 209 -23.04 15.22 -16.41
N GLU A 210 -23.11 13.91 -16.67
CA GLU A 210 -23.90 12.95 -15.89
C GLU A 210 -22.99 11.86 -15.33
N ALA A 211 -23.23 11.47 -14.07
CA ALA A 211 -22.46 10.43 -13.43
C ALA A 211 -22.59 9.11 -14.22
N ILE A 212 -21.45 8.52 -14.58
CA ILE A 212 -21.42 7.24 -15.27
C ILE A 212 -22.06 6.18 -14.35
N PRO A 213 -23.10 5.45 -14.80
CA PRO A 213 -23.74 4.43 -13.98
C PRO A 213 -22.71 3.34 -13.65
N GLY A 214 -22.25 3.32 -12.41
CA GLY A 214 -21.48 2.21 -11.88
C GLY A 214 -22.39 1.02 -11.64
N VAL A 215 -21.85 -0.20 -11.72
CA VAL A 215 -22.52 -1.36 -11.13
C VAL A 215 -22.63 -1.07 -9.63
N CYS A 216 -23.83 -0.74 -9.15
CA CYS A 216 -24.10 -0.62 -7.73
C CYS A 216 -23.70 -1.95 -7.08
N LYS A 217 -22.60 -1.97 -6.33
CA LYS A 217 -22.27 -3.10 -5.46
C LYS A 217 -23.49 -3.31 -4.56
N GLU A 218 -23.94 -4.56 -4.43
CA GLU A 218 -25.10 -4.94 -3.63
C GLU A 218 -25.15 -4.13 -2.33
N GLU A 219 -26.29 -3.50 -2.04
CA GLU A 219 -26.45 -2.62 -0.89
C GLU A 219 -25.89 -3.29 0.37
N SER A 220 -24.98 -2.58 1.05
CA SER A 220 -24.37 -3.05 2.29
C SER A 220 -25.45 -3.53 3.24
N GLN A 221 -25.32 -4.75 3.77
CA GLN A 221 -26.31 -5.38 4.65
C GLN A 221 -26.64 -4.50 5.88
N LEU A 222 -25.72 -3.63 6.28
CA LEU A 222 -25.91 -2.61 7.32
C LEU A 222 -26.98 -1.56 6.96
N VAL A 223 -27.12 -1.21 5.69
CA VAL A 223 -28.14 -0.29 5.20
C VAL A 223 -29.51 -0.96 5.23
N LYS A 224 -29.57 -2.25 4.85
CA LYS A 224 -30.81 -3.03 4.81
C LYS A 224 -31.47 -3.20 6.19
N TYR A 225 -30.68 -3.26 7.26
CA TYR A 225 -31.17 -3.50 8.63
C TYR A 225 -31.11 -2.27 9.54
N LYS A 226 -30.85 -1.08 8.99
CA LYS A 226 -30.68 0.16 9.77
C LYS A 226 -31.87 0.48 10.68
N ASP A 227 -33.09 0.38 10.16
CA ASP A 227 -34.30 0.72 10.92
C ASP A 227 -34.57 -0.30 12.03
N LYS A 228 -34.37 -1.59 11.74
CA LYS A 228 -34.51 -2.68 12.71
C LYS A 228 -33.47 -2.60 13.84
N LEU A 229 -32.25 -2.16 13.52
CA LEU A 229 -31.22 -1.87 14.52
C LEU A 229 -31.62 -0.71 15.45
N ALA A 230 -32.31 0.30 14.91
CA ALA A 230 -32.82 1.42 15.69
C ALA A 230 -33.97 0.97 16.62
N GLU A 231 -34.86 0.10 16.16
CA GLU A 231 -35.93 -0.49 16.97
C GLU A 231 -35.38 -1.34 18.12
N LEU A 232 -34.42 -2.24 17.85
CA LEU A 232 -33.76 -3.02 18.91
C LEU A 232 -33.09 -2.11 19.95
N LYS A 233 -32.54 -0.97 19.53
CA LYS A 233 -31.96 0.03 20.41
C LYS A 233 -33.00 0.73 21.29
N GLN A 234 -34.21 0.98 20.77
CA GLN A 234 -35.32 1.54 21.55
C GLN A 234 -35.89 0.55 22.56
N ILE A 235 -35.90 -0.75 22.24
CA ILE A 235 -36.40 -1.83 23.11
C ILE A 235 -35.44 -2.12 24.28
N GLY A 236 -34.20 -1.60 24.23
CA GLY A 236 -33.22 -1.69 25.31
C GLY A 236 -31.95 -2.47 24.97
N PHE A 237 -31.86 -3.04 23.76
CA PHE A 237 -30.63 -3.67 23.28
C PHE A 237 -29.69 -2.60 22.70
N SER A 238 -28.81 -2.06 23.53
CA SER A 238 -27.92 -0.95 23.16
C SER A 238 -26.75 -1.34 22.24
N ASP A 239 -26.37 -2.63 22.19
CA ASP A 239 -25.25 -3.13 21.39
C ASP A 239 -25.64 -3.35 19.92
N THR A 240 -25.28 -2.38 19.07
CA THR A 240 -25.57 -2.42 17.63
C THR A 240 -24.91 -3.61 16.92
N ARG A 241 -23.75 -4.09 17.40
CA ARG A 241 -23.04 -5.20 16.76
C ARG A 241 -23.73 -6.52 17.05
N ARG A 242 -24.17 -6.75 18.30
CA ARG A 242 -24.95 -7.94 18.67
C ARG A 242 -26.31 -7.95 17.98
N ASN A 243 -26.99 -6.81 17.96
CA ASN A 243 -28.26 -6.64 17.26
C ASN A 243 -28.13 -6.95 15.77
N PHE A 244 -27.07 -6.49 15.14
CA PHE A 244 -26.80 -6.77 13.73
C PHE A 244 -26.52 -8.24 13.48
N MET A 245 -25.77 -8.91 14.36
CA MET A 245 -25.50 -10.34 14.25
C MET A 245 -26.76 -11.18 14.46
N ALA A 246 -27.64 -10.80 15.38
CA ALA A 246 -28.94 -11.44 15.58
C ALA A 246 -29.83 -11.27 14.34
N LEU A 247 -29.92 -10.05 13.79
CA LEU A 247 -30.65 -9.77 12.55
C LEU A 247 -30.08 -10.52 11.35
N MET A 248 -28.76 -10.68 11.27
CA MET A 248 -28.11 -11.49 10.23
C MET A 248 -28.45 -12.98 10.38
N ALA A 249 -28.46 -13.52 11.60
CA ALA A 249 -28.80 -14.91 11.88
C ALA A 249 -30.29 -15.22 11.62
N CYS A 250 -31.17 -14.24 11.86
CA CYS A 250 -32.61 -14.35 11.65
C CYS A 250 -33.08 -13.79 10.29
N ASN A 251 -32.17 -13.55 9.32
CA ASN A 251 -32.48 -13.00 8.00
C ASN A 251 -33.34 -11.72 8.02
N GLY A 252 -33.12 -10.89 9.04
CA GLY A 252 -33.81 -9.62 9.24
C GLY A 252 -35.13 -9.72 10.01
N ASP A 253 -35.50 -10.87 10.57
CA ASP A 253 -36.66 -10.94 11.46
C ASP A 253 -36.35 -10.29 12.82
N LEU A 254 -37.18 -9.34 13.24
CA LEU A 254 -36.99 -8.55 14.46
C LEU A 254 -37.29 -9.39 15.70
N GLU A 255 -38.39 -10.13 15.69
CA GLU A 255 -38.89 -10.86 16.87
C GLU A 255 -38.00 -12.07 17.16
N GLY A 256 -37.62 -12.82 16.12
CA GLY A 256 -36.60 -13.87 16.23
C GLY A 256 -35.24 -13.34 16.73
N SER A 257 -34.86 -12.13 16.32
CA SER A 257 -33.61 -11.50 16.80
C SER A 257 -33.69 -11.14 18.28
N ILE A 258 -34.83 -10.65 18.77
CA ILE A 258 -35.05 -10.35 20.19
C ILE A 258 -34.96 -11.63 21.02
N MET A 259 -35.63 -12.70 20.59
CA MET A 259 -35.57 -14.00 21.28
C MET A 259 -34.14 -14.55 21.31
N TYR A 260 -33.41 -14.43 20.19
CA TYR A 260 -32.03 -14.86 20.10
C TYR A 260 -31.10 -14.09 21.05
N LEU A 261 -31.29 -12.77 21.16
CA LEU A 261 -30.54 -11.93 22.09
C LEU A 261 -30.87 -12.27 23.56
N GLN A 262 -32.13 -12.48 23.89
CA GLN A 262 -32.56 -12.88 25.24
C GLN A 262 -32.01 -14.25 25.66
N GLU A 263 -31.92 -15.20 24.73
CA GLU A 263 -31.34 -16.52 24.97
C GLU A 263 -29.82 -16.45 25.22
N LEU A 264 -29.13 -15.53 24.54
CA LEU A 264 -27.71 -15.24 24.80
C LEU A 264 -27.50 -14.59 26.18
N ASP A 265 -28.40 -13.72 26.60
CA ASP A 265 -28.37 -13.09 27.93
C ASP A 265 -28.69 -14.10 29.05
N ARG A 266 -29.57 -15.08 28.80
CA ARG A 266 -29.82 -16.20 29.70
C ARG A 266 -28.61 -17.11 29.86
N LYS A 267 -27.92 -17.44 28.76
CA LYS A 267 -26.72 -18.30 28.78
C LYS A 267 -25.50 -17.62 29.39
N SER A 268 -25.43 -16.29 29.36
CA SER A 268 -24.37 -15.51 30.01
C SER A 268 -24.61 -15.27 31.51
N SER A 269 -25.78 -15.66 32.04
CA SER A 269 -26.10 -15.62 33.47
C SER A 269 -26.03 -17.00 34.14
N PRO A 270 -24.83 -17.51 34.48
CA PRO A 270 -24.69 -18.41 35.62
C PRO A 270 -23.64 -17.86 36.59
N THR A 271 -24.08 -17.14 37.64
CA THR A 271 -23.69 -17.38 39.05
C THR A 271 -24.46 -16.43 39.98
N GLN A 272 -25.55 -16.93 40.58
CA GLN A 272 -25.90 -16.64 41.98
C GLN A 272 -26.31 -17.99 42.60
N ARG A 273 -25.33 -18.76 43.12
CA ARG A 273 -24.94 -18.89 44.54
C ARG A 273 -25.98 -19.62 45.43
N ALA A 274 -25.54 -20.77 45.93
CA ALA A 274 -25.83 -21.39 47.22
C ALA A 274 -27.26 -21.91 47.53
N LYS A 275 -27.39 -23.24 47.52
CA LYS A 275 -27.50 -24.04 48.75
C LYS A 275 -26.86 -25.41 48.54
#